data_AF-A0A838D0R9-F1
#
_entry.id   AF-A0A838D0R9-F1
#
_cell.length_a   1.000
_cell.length_b   1.000
_cell.length_c   1.000
_cell.angle_alpha   90.00
_cell.angle_beta   90.00
_cell.angle_gamma   90.00
#
_symmetry.space_group_name_H-M   'P 1'
#
loop_
_entity.id
_entity.type
_entity.pdbx_description
1 polymer ?
#
loop_
_entity_poly.entity_id
_entity_poly.type
_entity_poly.pdbx_seq_one_letter_code
_entity_poly.pdbx_strand_id
1 'polypeptide(L)'
;MTDPPGAGTAHPYAPTVSFDGGDLDCGNGLLLLIRRHIDPLEPGHLLEIVSVEASVEEDLPSWCRLTGNDLVHLHKDGRERRFLVSKGPFSGEPAIAAPATPPTPRTKKERTRTRPQMAVTQEVVAPFVPTRLPAPAPAAVVEPLSVLSVGSWPRPRWLLRALHERLEGRLGASEFDADADDAVRLAVAAQVRAGVDVVSDGEQRRDNYASFVGGLLDNCQLIPITDLLPYVDDPEQFERELRALDVPAGDIRHPAVFGPIGRRRPLAVHEAQFARRLTDKPVKVSLPGPYLLSRTMWMECISDRAYDERDDLARDVVRILREEIHHLLAAGVSMVQLDEPVLSEVVHGQVGQGGRTFMCGALGERHEVDQELAFARGLLQDLAAGLPADRLAIHVCRGNWSPDETKALAGDYRPLVGLLRSLSIGTVVLELCTPRAGELEALQGLRDDQRVGVGVIDQKQQHVETVEEVLGRAQHAVEVLGAERVLLTTDCGFATFADSPIVTAELAEAKLHVLAQVRDALRHH
;
A
#
# COMPACT_ATOMS: atom_id res chain seq x y z
N MET A 1 51.60 14.33 -53.95
CA MET A 1 50.68 13.27 -53.49
C MET A 1 49.81 13.90 -52.43
N THR A 2 48.62 14.30 -52.83
CA THR A 2 47.58 14.88 -52.00
C THR A 2 46.81 13.73 -51.35
N ASP A 3 46.85 13.64 -50.02
CA ASP A 3 45.96 12.77 -49.27
C ASP A 3 44.50 13.26 -49.40
N PRO A 4 43.51 12.35 -49.48
CA PRO A 4 42.12 12.68 -49.73
C PRO A 4 41.43 13.26 -48.48
N PRO A 5 40.31 14.01 -48.65
CA PRO A 5 39.59 14.65 -47.55
C PRO A 5 38.92 13.60 -46.66
N GLY A 6 39.04 13.79 -45.34
CA GLY A 6 38.44 12.93 -44.31
C GLY A 6 36.92 12.88 -44.41
N ALA A 7 36.36 11.70 -44.16
CA ALA A 7 34.93 11.43 -44.10
C ALA A 7 34.26 12.33 -43.05
N GLY A 8 33.37 13.21 -43.52
CA GLY A 8 32.61 14.14 -42.70
C GLY A 8 31.51 13.44 -41.88
N THR A 9 31.25 13.96 -40.69
CA THR A 9 30.17 13.54 -39.79
C THR A 9 28.80 13.79 -40.44
N ALA A 10 27.86 12.85 -40.34
CA ALA A 10 26.52 12.89 -40.96
C ALA A 10 25.59 14.02 -40.46
N HIS A 11 26.01 14.77 -39.43
CA HIS A 11 25.25 15.83 -38.79
C HIS A 11 26.00 17.18 -38.84
N PRO A 12 25.28 18.32 -38.86
CA PRO A 12 25.88 19.66 -38.82
C PRO A 12 26.55 19.99 -37.47
N TYR A 13 26.22 19.25 -36.41
CA TYR A 13 26.81 19.37 -35.08
C TYR A 13 27.27 17.99 -34.59
N ALA A 14 28.37 17.96 -33.83
CA ALA A 14 28.89 16.71 -33.29
C ALA A 14 28.03 16.23 -32.11
N PRO A 15 27.58 14.96 -32.09
CA PRO A 15 26.86 14.42 -30.95
C PRO A 15 27.78 14.27 -29.73
N THR A 16 27.24 14.50 -28.54
CA THR A 16 27.87 14.21 -27.26
C THR A 16 27.88 12.71 -26.97
N VAL A 17 26.79 12.02 -27.34
CA VAL A 17 26.62 10.57 -27.23
C VAL A 17 25.92 10.07 -28.50
N SER A 18 26.27 8.88 -28.97
CA SER A 18 25.62 8.22 -30.11
C SER A 18 25.29 6.77 -29.75
N PHE A 19 24.14 6.27 -30.19
CA PHE A 19 23.82 4.85 -30.13
C PHE A 19 22.97 4.40 -31.33
N ASP A 20 23.01 3.10 -31.61
CA ASP A 20 22.21 2.44 -32.64
C ASP A 20 21.02 1.70 -32.00
N GLY A 21 19.81 2.14 -32.36
CA GLY A 21 18.54 1.59 -31.92
C GLY A 21 17.99 0.49 -32.83
N GLY A 22 18.66 0.17 -33.94
CA GLY A 22 18.27 -0.93 -34.82
C GLY A 22 16.85 -0.80 -35.39
N ASP A 23 16.11 -1.90 -35.37
CA ASP A 23 14.74 -2.05 -35.86
C ASP A 23 13.66 -1.83 -34.78
N LEU A 24 14.03 -1.28 -33.62
CA LEU A 24 13.07 -0.96 -32.56
C LEU A 24 12.23 0.27 -32.92
N ASP A 25 10.93 0.20 -32.68
CA ASP A 25 10.03 1.36 -32.78
C ASP A 25 9.86 2.10 -31.43
N CYS A 26 9.23 3.28 -31.47
CA CYS A 26 9.01 4.10 -30.27
C CYS A 26 8.04 3.46 -29.25
N GLY A 27 7.17 2.54 -29.66
CA GLY A 27 6.27 1.78 -28.78
C GLY A 27 6.89 0.52 -28.18
N ASN A 28 7.92 -0.04 -28.81
CA ASN A 28 8.57 -1.33 -28.49
C ASN A 28 10.03 -1.15 -28.05
N GLY A 29 10.31 -0.11 -27.25
CA GLY A 29 11.55 -0.01 -26.49
C GLY A 29 12.61 0.97 -27.02
N LEU A 30 12.46 1.56 -28.21
CA LEU A 30 13.42 2.57 -28.68
C LEU A 30 13.45 3.81 -27.77
N LEU A 31 12.28 4.25 -27.28
CA LEU A 31 12.20 5.39 -26.36
C LEU A 31 12.94 5.15 -25.04
N LEU A 32 13.07 3.88 -24.62
CA LEU A 32 13.83 3.52 -23.42
C LEU A 32 15.33 3.68 -23.67
N LEU A 33 15.82 3.28 -24.84
CA LEU A 33 17.21 3.51 -25.25
C LEU A 33 17.49 5.01 -25.37
N ILE A 34 16.57 5.77 -25.97
CA ILE A 34 16.69 7.23 -26.07
C ILE A 34 16.80 7.85 -24.66
N ARG A 35 15.92 7.48 -23.72
CA ARG A 35 15.97 7.96 -22.33
C ARG A 35 17.27 7.62 -21.62
N ARG A 36 17.73 6.37 -21.75
CA ARG A 36 19.01 5.92 -21.19
C ARG A 36 20.19 6.79 -21.61
N HIS A 37 20.17 7.29 -22.85
CA HIS A 37 21.26 8.08 -23.40
C HIS A 37 21.05 9.60 -23.28
N ILE A 38 19.81 10.10 -23.21
CA ILE A 38 19.51 11.54 -23.12
C ILE A 38 19.39 12.05 -21.67
N ASP A 39 18.87 11.24 -20.75
CA ASP A 39 18.65 11.66 -19.35
C ASP A 39 19.96 12.03 -18.63
N PRO A 40 21.11 11.35 -18.88
CA PRO A 40 22.39 11.74 -18.29
C PRO A 40 23.04 12.98 -18.94
N LEU A 41 22.53 13.47 -20.07
CA LEU A 41 23.12 14.62 -20.75
C LEU A 41 22.85 15.93 -20.00
N GLU A 42 23.68 16.94 -20.16
CA GLU A 42 23.37 18.29 -19.69
C GLU A 42 22.43 18.99 -20.68
N PRO A 43 21.60 19.96 -20.25
CA PRO A 43 20.82 20.77 -21.17
C PRO A 43 21.69 21.37 -22.29
N GLY A 44 21.26 21.23 -23.54
CA GLY A 44 21.98 21.65 -24.75
C GLY A 44 22.91 20.59 -25.36
N HIS A 45 23.26 19.51 -24.64
CA HIS A 45 24.03 18.40 -25.20
C HIS A 45 23.23 17.62 -26.24
N LEU A 46 23.95 16.99 -27.16
CA LEU A 46 23.38 16.36 -28.36
C LEU A 46 23.48 14.84 -28.31
N LEU A 47 22.39 14.16 -28.61
CA LEU A 47 22.28 12.71 -28.73
C LEU A 47 22.05 12.33 -30.18
N GLU A 48 22.91 11.48 -30.76
CA GLU A 48 22.65 10.81 -32.03
C GLU A 48 21.93 9.46 -31.78
N ILE A 49 20.85 9.24 -32.51
CA ILE A 49 20.06 8.01 -32.53
C ILE A 49 20.10 7.49 -33.96
N VAL A 50 20.67 6.31 -34.18
CA VAL A 50 20.61 5.60 -35.47
C VAL A 50 19.47 4.59 -35.41
N SER A 51 18.63 4.53 -36.43
CA SER A 51 17.54 3.54 -36.53
C SER A 51 17.25 3.16 -37.97
N VAL A 52 16.87 1.91 -38.20
CA VAL A 52 16.39 1.42 -39.50
C VAL A 52 14.86 1.30 -39.57
N GLU A 53 14.17 1.50 -38.45
CA GLU A 53 12.70 1.44 -38.37
C GLU A 53 12.06 2.72 -38.93
N ALA A 54 10.96 2.56 -39.67
CA ALA A 54 10.33 3.65 -40.41
C ALA A 54 9.41 4.52 -39.55
N SER A 55 8.69 3.92 -38.61
CA SER A 55 7.75 4.65 -37.73
C SER A 55 8.44 5.70 -36.85
N VAL A 56 9.71 5.49 -36.50
CA VAL A 56 10.53 6.39 -35.66
C VAL A 56 10.60 7.81 -36.24
N GLU A 57 10.55 7.95 -37.56
CA GLU A 57 10.57 9.26 -38.22
C GLU A 57 9.35 10.12 -37.88
N GLU A 58 8.19 9.49 -37.67
CA GLU A 58 6.94 10.17 -37.32
C GLU A 58 6.80 10.34 -35.80
N ASP A 59 7.21 9.34 -35.04
CA ASP A 59 7.00 9.26 -33.60
C ASP A 59 8.01 10.09 -32.79
N LEU A 60 9.30 10.05 -33.17
CA LEU A 60 10.36 10.70 -32.42
C LEU A 60 10.21 12.23 -32.31
N PRO A 61 9.82 12.97 -33.38
CA PRO A 61 9.54 14.40 -33.25
C PRO A 61 8.42 14.71 -32.25
N SER A 62 7.40 13.86 -32.17
CA SER A 62 6.28 14.03 -31.22
C SER A 62 6.73 13.79 -29.79
N TRP A 63 7.56 12.77 -29.58
CA TRP A 63 8.17 12.49 -28.28
C TRP A 63 9.09 13.64 -27.81
N CYS A 64 9.90 14.21 -28.70
CA CYS A 64 10.77 15.35 -28.39
C CYS A 64 9.94 16.53 -27.86
N ARG A 65 8.83 16.89 -28.53
CA ARG A 65 7.91 17.95 -28.08
C ARG A 65 7.29 17.69 -26.71
N LEU A 66 6.84 16.45 -26.46
CA LEU A 66 6.21 16.08 -25.18
C LEU A 66 7.19 16.09 -24.01
N THR A 67 8.48 15.85 -24.28
CA THR A 67 9.54 15.77 -23.26
C THR A 67 10.36 17.05 -23.12
N GLY A 68 10.04 18.09 -23.91
CA GLY A 68 10.75 19.36 -23.89
C GLY A 68 12.14 19.33 -24.52
N ASN A 69 12.42 18.35 -25.39
CA ASN A 69 13.67 18.20 -26.13
C ASN A 69 13.51 18.71 -27.56
N ASP A 70 14.60 19.17 -28.18
CA ASP A 70 14.59 19.64 -29.57
C ASP A 70 15.21 18.61 -30.53
N LEU A 71 14.48 18.24 -31.58
CA LEU A 71 15.05 17.51 -32.71
C LEU A 71 15.85 18.50 -33.59
N VAL A 72 17.17 18.41 -33.53
CA VAL A 72 18.12 19.33 -34.16
C VAL A 72 18.38 19.00 -35.63
N HIS A 73 18.51 17.71 -35.95
CA HIS A 73 18.78 17.27 -37.33
C HIS A 73 18.30 15.85 -37.59
N LEU A 74 17.84 15.58 -38.81
CA LEU A 74 17.54 14.24 -39.31
C LEU A 74 18.33 14.02 -40.61
N HIS A 75 19.17 12.99 -40.63
CA HIS A 75 19.87 12.52 -41.83
C HIS A 75 19.34 11.16 -42.26
N LYS A 76 19.24 10.93 -43.57
CA LYS A 76 18.75 9.69 -44.15
C LYS A 76 19.77 9.14 -45.14
N ASP A 77 20.18 7.89 -44.94
CA ASP A 77 21.00 7.14 -45.88
C ASP A 77 20.41 5.74 -46.11
N GLY A 78 19.76 5.56 -47.27
CA GLY A 78 19.05 4.33 -47.59
C GLY A 78 17.91 4.02 -46.62
N ARG A 79 18.03 2.90 -45.88
CA ARG A 79 17.07 2.49 -44.83
C ARG A 79 17.43 3.04 -43.45
N GLU A 80 18.63 3.58 -43.29
CA GLU A 80 19.12 4.12 -42.02
C GLU A 80 18.71 5.58 -41.86
N ARG A 81 18.22 5.91 -40.67
CA ARG A 81 17.83 7.25 -40.23
C ARG A 81 18.69 7.60 -39.02
N ARG A 82 19.29 8.78 -39.05
CA ARG A 82 20.08 9.32 -37.94
C ARG A 82 19.41 10.58 -37.44
N PHE A 83 19.02 10.59 -36.17
CA PHE A 83 18.37 11.70 -35.50
C PHE A 83 19.34 12.33 -34.51
N LEU A 84 19.44 13.65 -34.52
CA LEU A 84 20.21 14.41 -33.55
C LEU A 84 19.25 15.18 -32.66
N VAL A 85 19.22 14.85 -31.37
CA VAL A 85 18.28 15.42 -30.40
C VAL A 85 19.08 16.19 -29.34
N SER A 86 18.66 17.41 -29.03
CA SER A 86 19.20 18.18 -27.92
C SER A 86 18.38 17.94 -26.65
N LYS A 87 19.06 17.78 -25.51
CA LYS A 87 18.38 17.78 -24.21
C LYS A 87 17.90 19.21 -23.90
N GLY A 88 16.59 19.45 -23.92
CA GLY A 88 16.07 20.81 -23.81
C GLY A 88 16.14 21.62 -25.12
N PRO A 89 15.83 22.93 -25.06
CA PRO A 89 15.90 23.84 -26.22
C PRO A 89 17.32 23.99 -26.77
N PHE A 90 17.49 23.92 -28.09
CA PHE A 90 18.80 24.00 -28.73
C PHE A 90 19.21 25.46 -29.04
N SER A 91 20.37 25.90 -28.52
CA SER A 91 20.86 27.29 -28.62
C SER A 91 21.99 27.51 -29.64
N GLY A 92 22.53 26.46 -30.27
CA GLY A 92 23.54 26.56 -31.34
C GLY A 92 25.01 26.66 -30.91
N GLU A 93 25.34 26.65 -29.61
CA GLU A 93 26.72 26.64 -29.12
C GLU A 93 27.07 25.32 -28.38
N PRO A 94 28.18 24.63 -28.71
CA PRO A 94 28.60 23.44 -27.98
C PRO A 94 29.21 23.82 -26.62
N ALA A 95 28.58 23.39 -25.52
CA ALA A 95 29.10 23.58 -24.17
C ALA A 95 30.38 22.74 -23.95
N ILE A 96 31.47 23.39 -23.57
CA ILE A 96 32.76 22.76 -23.27
C ILE A 96 32.74 22.21 -21.84
N ALA A 97 33.03 20.93 -21.68
CA ALA A 97 33.06 20.23 -20.39
C ALA A 97 34.19 20.74 -19.48
N ALA A 98 33.87 21.06 -18.22
CA ALA A 98 34.81 21.18 -17.12
C ALA A 98 34.60 20.01 -16.13
N PRO A 99 35.65 19.45 -15.51
CA PRO A 99 35.50 18.26 -14.67
C PRO A 99 35.01 18.66 -13.27
N ALA A 100 33.81 18.22 -12.90
CA ALA A 100 33.30 18.31 -11.53
C ALA A 100 33.72 17.05 -10.74
N THR A 101 34.25 17.28 -9.54
CA THR A 101 34.60 16.23 -8.57
C THR A 101 33.32 15.67 -7.94
N PRO A 102 33.13 14.34 -7.85
CA PRO A 102 31.93 13.78 -7.25
C PRO A 102 31.98 13.84 -5.70
N PRO A 103 30.83 13.96 -5.00
CA PRO A 103 30.78 13.77 -3.55
C PRO A 103 31.03 12.31 -3.22
N THR A 104 31.77 12.05 -2.14
CA THR A 104 32.23 10.73 -1.74
C THR A 104 31.05 9.81 -1.38
N PRO A 105 30.83 8.67 -2.05
CA PRO A 105 29.92 7.66 -1.56
C PRO A 105 30.59 6.86 -0.44
N ARG A 106 29.84 6.53 0.61
CA ARG A 106 30.22 5.45 1.52
C ARG A 106 30.30 4.16 0.70
N THR A 107 31.44 3.47 0.77
CA THR A 107 31.71 2.21 0.09
C THR A 107 30.74 1.11 0.55
N LYS A 108 29.78 0.73 -0.29
CA LYS A 108 29.15 -0.60 -0.27
C LYS A 108 29.88 -1.49 -1.28
N LYS A 109 30.13 -2.75 -0.91
CA LYS A 109 30.74 -3.77 -1.77
C LYS A 109 29.95 -3.88 -3.07
N GLU A 110 30.63 -3.83 -4.22
CA GLU A 110 30.03 -4.11 -5.52
C GLU A 110 29.46 -5.54 -5.53
N ARG A 111 28.13 -5.65 -5.54
CA ARG A 111 27.43 -6.85 -5.98
C ARG A 111 27.23 -6.72 -7.48
N THR A 112 27.76 -7.65 -8.25
CA THR A 112 27.42 -7.81 -9.68
C THR A 112 25.93 -8.13 -9.77
N ARG A 113 25.12 -7.12 -10.10
CA ARG A 113 23.66 -7.24 -10.22
C ARG A 113 23.29 -7.56 -11.68
N THR A 114 22.56 -8.65 -11.88
CA THR A 114 22.17 -9.17 -13.20
C THR A 114 20.85 -8.62 -13.74
N ARG A 115 20.04 -7.90 -12.93
CA ARG A 115 18.68 -7.47 -13.28
C ARG A 115 18.59 -5.98 -13.67
N PRO A 116 17.71 -5.62 -14.62
CA PRO A 116 17.40 -4.22 -14.92
C PRO A 116 16.76 -3.57 -13.69
N GLN A 117 17.15 -2.33 -13.41
CA GLN A 117 16.67 -1.61 -12.24
C GLN A 117 16.05 -0.29 -12.62
N MET A 118 14.93 0.01 -11.98
CA MET A 118 14.11 1.18 -12.29
C MET A 118 14.88 2.46 -11.94
N ALA A 119 14.82 3.48 -12.79
CA ALA A 119 15.52 4.74 -12.55
C ALA A 119 14.97 5.45 -11.30
N VAL A 120 15.85 6.10 -10.53
CA VAL A 120 15.40 6.99 -9.45
C VAL A 120 14.84 8.26 -10.09
N THR A 121 13.55 8.53 -9.87
CA THR A 121 12.81 9.63 -10.49
C THR A 121 12.72 10.88 -9.61
N GLN A 122 13.26 10.83 -8.39
CA GLN A 122 13.17 11.91 -7.40
C GLN A 122 14.46 12.07 -6.59
N GLU A 123 14.69 13.27 -6.06
CA GLU A 123 15.77 13.51 -5.11
C GLU A 123 15.51 12.76 -3.79
N VAL A 124 16.47 11.95 -3.34
CA VAL A 124 16.38 11.23 -2.06
C VAL A 124 16.71 12.18 -0.93
N VAL A 125 15.77 12.38 -0.01
CA VAL A 125 15.92 13.26 1.14
C VAL A 125 16.27 12.48 2.41
N ALA A 126 16.95 13.12 3.36
CA ALA A 126 17.16 12.51 4.68
C ALA A 126 15.84 12.52 5.48
N PRO A 127 15.35 11.37 5.97
CA PRO A 127 14.16 11.31 6.80
C PRO A 127 14.30 12.09 8.10
N PHE A 128 13.24 12.81 8.48
CA PHE A 128 13.14 13.34 9.83
C PHE A 128 12.72 12.23 10.80
N VAL A 129 13.49 12.05 11.87
CA VAL A 129 13.16 11.13 12.98
C VAL A 129 13.01 11.94 14.26
N PRO A 130 11.84 11.94 14.91
CA PRO A 130 11.63 12.70 16.14
C PRO A 130 12.48 12.13 17.27
N THR A 131 13.09 13.02 18.07
CA THR A 131 13.91 12.62 19.24
C THR A 131 13.06 12.27 20.46
N ARG A 132 11.78 12.63 20.47
CA ARG A 132 10.81 12.34 21.54
C ARG A 132 9.44 12.07 20.94
N LEU A 133 8.72 11.17 21.58
CA LEU A 133 7.34 10.83 21.23
C LEU A 133 6.39 11.28 22.35
N PRO A 134 5.17 11.75 22.00
CA PRO A 134 4.21 12.16 23.01
C PRO A 134 3.74 10.95 23.83
N ALA A 135 3.39 11.22 25.10
CA ALA A 135 2.79 10.21 25.97
C ALA A 135 1.31 10.00 25.59
N PRO A 136 0.75 8.79 25.79
CA PRO A 136 -0.68 8.54 25.64
C PRO A 136 -1.53 9.49 26.50
N ALA A 137 -2.57 10.08 25.92
CA ALA A 137 -3.58 10.83 26.66
C ALA A 137 -4.66 9.87 27.20
N PRO A 138 -5.42 10.23 28.25
CA PRO A 138 -6.60 9.47 28.67
C PRO A 138 -7.58 9.29 27.50
N ALA A 139 -8.20 8.12 27.43
CA ALA A 139 -9.20 7.78 26.42
C ALA A 139 -10.33 6.96 27.05
N ALA A 140 -11.50 6.95 26.40
CA ALA A 140 -12.63 6.15 26.86
C ALA A 140 -12.31 4.65 26.77
N VAL A 141 -12.72 3.90 27.78
CA VAL A 141 -12.54 2.45 27.85
C VAL A 141 -13.50 1.78 26.86
N VAL A 142 -13.03 0.72 26.20
CA VAL A 142 -13.87 -0.14 25.37
C VAL A 142 -14.39 -1.27 26.26
N GLU A 143 -15.68 -1.18 26.60
CA GLU A 143 -16.37 -2.10 27.51
C GLU A 143 -16.58 -3.49 26.88
N PRO A 144 -16.74 -4.54 27.68
CA PRO A 144 -17.17 -5.86 27.20
C PRO A 144 -18.45 -5.80 26.36
N LEU A 145 -18.55 -6.72 25.41
CA LEU A 145 -19.63 -6.85 24.44
C LEU A 145 -19.83 -5.62 23.53
N SER A 146 -18.93 -4.65 23.55
CA SER A 146 -19.02 -3.47 22.68
C SER A 146 -19.05 -3.87 21.21
N VAL A 147 -19.90 -3.18 20.45
CA VAL A 147 -19.96 -3.29 18.99
C VAL A 147 -18.92 -2.36 18.38
N LEU A 148 -18.07 -2.91 17.51
CA LEU A 148 -17.08 -2.15 16.75
C LEU A 148 -17.16 -2.45 15.25
N SER A 149 -16.94 -1.43 14.43
CA SER A 149 -16.57 -1.61 13.03
C SER A 149 -15.13 -2.11 12.93
N VAL A 150 -14.82 -2.98 11.95
CA VAL A 150 -13.44 -3.41 11.68
C VAL A 150 -12.59 -2.28 11.09
N GLY A 151 -13.18 -1.33 10.37
CA GLY A 151 -12.43 -0.19 9.81
C GLY A 151 -13.16 0.45 8.65
N SER A 152 -12.99 -0.10 7.45
CA SER A 152 -13.43 0.48 6.20
C SER A 152 -14.95 0.51 6.01
N TRP A 153 -15.42 1.58 5.37
CA TRP A 153 -16.83 1.87 5.08
C TRP A 153 -17.04 2.16 3.58
N PRO A 154 -18.21 1.83 2.98
CA PRO A 154 -18.47 2.12 1.57
C PRO A 154 -18.41 3.63 1.30
N ARG A 155 -17.66 4.02 0.27
CA ARG A 155 -17.45 5.43 -0.08
C ARG A 155 -18.55 5.90 -1.03
N PRO A 156 -19.08 7.13 -0.87
CA PRO A 156 -20.03 7.67 -1.82
C PRO A 156 -19.34 7.93 -3.17
N ARG A 157 -20.09 7.81 -4.26
CA ARG A 157 -19.55 7.96 -5.63
C ARG A 157 -18.81 9.28 -5.88
N TRP A 158 -19.26 10.37 -5.25
CA TRP A 158 -18.61 11.66 -5.39
C TRP A 158 -17.22 11.68 -4.73
N LEU A 159 -17.03 10.96 -3.62
CA LEU A 159 -15.73 10.85 -2.97
C LEU A 159 -14.77 10.00 -3.80
N LEU A 160 -15.25 8.93 -4.43
CA LEU A 160 -14.42 8.12 -5.33
C LEU A 160 -13.85 8.96 -6.48
N ARG A 161 -14.68 9.79 -7.10
CA ARG A 161 -14.22 10.74 -8.13
C ARG A 161 -13.17 11.71 -7.58
N ALA A 162 -13.44 12.30 -6.42
CA ALA A 162 -12.49 13.21 -5.77
C ALA A 162 -11.15 12.52 -5.43
N LEU A 163 -11.20 11.26 -5.01
CA LEU A 163 -10.03 10.43 -4.71
C LEU A 163 -9.21 10.16 -5.98
N HIS A 164 -9.84 9.78 -7.09
CA HIS A 164 -9.16 9.59 -8.37
C HIS A 164 -8.53 10.89 -8.87
N GLU A 165 -9.30 11.99 -8.89
CA GLU A 165 -8.78 13.30 -9.29
C GLU A 165 -7.62 13.77 -8.39
N ARG A 166 -7.65 13.43 -7.10
CA ARG A 166 -6.56 13.71 -6.16
C ARG A 166 -5.30 12.89 -6.49
N LEU A 167 -5.45 11.58 -6.74
CA LEU A 167 -4.35 10.69 -7.12
C LEU A 167 -3.72 11.10 -8.47
N GLU A 168 -4.51 11.63 -9.38
CA GLU A 168 -4.07 12.11 -10.69
C GLU A 168 -3.56 13.56 -10.67
N GLY A 169 -3.53 14.21 -9.49
CA GLY A 169 -3.04 15.58 -9.33
C GLY A 169 -3.97 16.67 -9.89
N ARG A 170 -5.21 16.32 -10.26
CA ARG A 170 -6.23 17.25 -10.76
C ARG A 170 -7.01 17.94 -9.65
N LEU A 171 -7.06 17.35 -8.44
CA LEU A 171 -7.71 17.92 -7.27
C LEU A 171 -6.70 18.34 -6.18
N GLY A 172 -6.88 19.56 -5.66
CA GLY A 172 -6.08 20.08 -4.56
C GLY A 172 -6.38 19.37 -3.24
N ALA A 173 -5.41 19.33 -2.33
CA ALA A 173 -5.56 18.64 -1.03
C ALA A 173 -6.71 19.22 -0.18
N SER A 174 -6.85 20.55 -0.12
CA SER A 174 -7.90 21.20 0.67
C SER A 174 -9.32 20.91 0.16
N GLU A 175 -9.48 20.77 -1.15
CA GLU A 175 -10.78 20.48 -1.76
C GLU A 175 -11.16 19.01 -1.54
N PHE A 176 -10.20 18.11 -1.78
CA PHE A 176 -10.33 16.70 -1.42
C PHE A 176 -10.67 16.50 0.07
N ASP A 177 -10.01 17.25 0.96
CA ASP A 177 -10.23 17.12 2.40
C ASP A 177 -11.63 17.56 2.81
N ALA A 178 -12.21 18.56 2.14
CA ALA A 178 -13.59 19.01 2.38
C ALA A 178 -14.62 17.96 1.93
N ASP A 179 -14.41 17.38 0.75
CA ASP A 179 -15.19 16.24 0.27
C ASP A 179 -15.08 15.06 1.24
N ALA A 180 -13.87 14.65 1.60
CA ALA A 180 -13.68 13.54 2.52
C ALA A 180 -14.26 13.81 3.93
N ASP A 181 -14.21 15.05 4.43
CA ASP A 181 -14.86 15.45 5.68
C ASP A 181 -16.38 15.17 5.63
N ASP A 182 -17.05 15.48 4.53
CA ASP A 182 -18.49 15.20 4.35
C ASP A 182 -18.78 13.70 4.33
N ALA A 183 -17.92 12.89 3.72
CA ALA A 183 -18.09 11.45 3.67
C ALA A 183 -17.91 10.83 5.06
N VAL A 184 -16.91 11.30 5.82
CA VAL A 184 -16.69 10.89 7.21
C VAL A 184 -17.89 11.26 8.08
N ARG A 185 -18.49 12.45 7.90
CA ARG A 185 -19.72 12.83 8.62
C ARG A 185 -20.84 11.81 8.37
N LEU A 186 -21.04 11.39 7.12
CA LEU A 186 -22.05 10.39 6.78
C LEU A 186 -21.74 9.02 7.39
N ALA A 187 -20.51 8.54 7.28
CA ALA A 187 -20.08 7.24 7.81
C ALA A 187 -20.17 7.16 9.34
N VAL A 188 -19.73 8.21 10.04
CA VAL A 188 -19.85 8.28 11.51
C VAL A 188 -21.32 8.38 11.93
N ALA A 189 -22.12 9.21 11.25
CA ALA A 189 -23.55 9.32 11.56
C ALA A 189 -24.30 7.99 11.37
N ALA A 190 -23.97 7.21 10.34
CA ALA A 190 -24.54 5.88 10.10
C ALA A 190 -24.18 4.91 11.23
N GLN A 191 -22.90 4.84 11.62
CA GLN A 191 -22.46 4.00 12.74
C GLN A 191 -23.15 4.40 14.07
N VAL A 192 -23.28 5.71 14.33
CA VAL A 192 -23.98 6.21 15.52
C VAL A 192 -25.46 5.82 15.51
N ARG A 193 -26.17 5.97 14.39
CA ARG A 193 -27.57 5.55 14.24
C ARG A 193 -27.75 4.04 14.39
N ALA A 194 -26.83 3.25 13.83
CA ALA A 194 -26.82 1.80 14.00
C ALA A 194 -26.66 1.38 15.47
N GLY A 195 -26.06 2.24 16.30
CA GLY A 195 -25.86 1.98 17.72
C GLY A 195 -24.49 1.41 18.05
N VAL A 196 -23.49 1.56 17.17
CA VAL A 196 -22.09 1.14 17.39
C VAL A 196 -21.53 1.78 18.67
N ASP A 197 -20.73 1.05 19.44
CA ASP A 197 -20.09 1.57 20.67
C ASP A 197 -18.75 2.23 20.38
N VAL A 198 -17.96 1.66 19.47
CA VAL A 198 -16.64 2.16 19.09
C VAL A 198 -16.63 2.51 17.60
N VAL A 199 -16.54 3.80 17.30
CA VAL A 199 -16.67 4.30 15.92
C VAL A 199 -15.32 4.34 15.20
N SER A 200 -15.37 4.17 13.88
CA SER A 200 -14.27 4.47 12.95
C SER A 200 -14.68 5.64 12.05
N ASP A 201 -13.71 6.35 11.47
CA ASP A 201 -13.99 7.34 10.43
C ASP A 201 -14.42 6.67 9.10
N GLY A 202 -14.33 5.34 9.02
CA GLY A 202 -14.68 4.56 7.84
C GLY A 202 -13.58 4.54 6.78
N GLU A 203 -12.38 5.02 7.11
CA GLU A 203 -11.21 5.08 6.23
C GLU A 203 -11.47 5.84 4.92
N GLN A 204 -12.40 6.80 4.96
CA GLN A 204 -12.96 7.45 3.77
C GLN A 204 -11.91 8.15 2.90
N ARG A 205 -10.81 8.64 3.50
CA ARG A 205 -9.69 9.32 2.81
C ARG A 205 -8.74 8.38 2.08
N ARG A 206 -8.87 7.07 2.32
CA ARG A 206 -7.88 6.07 1.91
C ARG A 206 -8.39 5.35 0.68
N ASP A 207 -7.50 5.11 -0.27
CA ASP A 207 -7.77 4.25 -1.42
C ASP A 207 -7.67 2.77 -1.01
N ASN A 208 -6.47 2.39 -0.56
CA ASN A 208 -6.12 1.09 -0.01
C ASN A 208 -4.99 1.25 1.02
N TYR A 209 -4.70 0.20 1.79
CA TYR A 209 -3.71 0.24 2.87
C TYR A 209 -2.29 0.65 2.43
N ALA A 210 -1.80 0.07 1.33
CA ALA A 210 -0.43 0.26 0.88
C ALA A 210 -0.21 1.66 0.28
N SER A 211 -1.17 2.11 -0.54
CA SER A 211 -1.15 3.44 -1.14
C SER A 211 -1.35 4.54 -0.11
N PHE A 212 -2.20 4.31 0.90
CA PHE A 212 -2.38 5.22 2.03
C PHE A 212 -1.06 5.53 2.73
N VAL A 213 -0.31 4.50 3.14
CA VAL A 213 0.97 4.73 3.82
C VAL A 213 2.01 5.23 2.84
N GLY A 214 2.24 4.52 1.74
CA GLY A 214 3.32 4.85 0.79
C GLY A 214 3.20 6.24 0.18
N GLY A 215 1.99 6.75 -0.05
CA GLY A 215 1.77 8.11 -0.57
C GLY A 215 2.07 9.24 0.43
N LEU A 216 2.34 8.91 1.71
CA LEU A 216 2.59 9.86 2.79
C LEU A 216 4.04 9.84 3.29
N LEU A 217 4.86 8.90 2.81
CA LEU A 217 6.24 8.72 3.26
C LEU A 217 7.24 9.50 2.39
N ASP A 218 8.28 10.02 3.03
CA ASP A 218 9.48 10.49 2.34
C ASP A 218 10.11 9.34 1.55
N ASN A 219 10.63 9.64 0.36
CA ASN A 219 11.32 8.70 -0.53
C ASN A 219 10.49 7.49 -1.00
N CYS A 220 9.17 7.54 -0.82
CA CYS A 220 8.23 6.55 -1.36
C CYS A 220 7.37 7.19 -2.45
N GLN A 221 7.14 6.48 -3.56
CA GLN A 221 6.28 6.95 -4.64
C GLN A 221 5.29 5.85 -5.02
N LEU A 222 4.05 6.25 -5.31
CA LEU A 222 3.04 5.34 -5.84
C LEU A 222 3.22 5.17 -7.36
N ILE A 223 3.58 3.97 -7.78
CA ILE A 223 3.83 3.63 -9.19
C ILE A 223 2.73 2.70 -9.68
N PRO A 224 2.11 2.97 -10.84
CA PRO A 224 1.18 2.05 -11.46
C PRO A 224 1.81 0.67 -11.63
N ILE A 225 1.08 -0.38 -11.28
CA ILE A 225 1.65 -1.73 -11.30
C ILE A 225 2.07 -2.17 -12.72
N THR A 226 1.43 -1.60 -13.75
CA THR A 226 1.78 -1.78 -15.17
C THR A 226 3.20 -1.33 -15.48
N ASP A 227 3.69 -0.29 -14.79
CA ASP A 227 5.03 0.26 -15.01
C ASP A 227 6.11 -0.61 -14.34
N LEU A 228 5.69 -1.55 -13.47
CA LEU A 228 6.57 -2.52 -12.83
C LEU A 228 6.77 -3.79 -13.67
N LEU A 229 5.91 -4.07 -14.65
CA LEU A 229 5.98 -5.26 -15.50
C LEU A 229 7.36 -5.53 -16.12
N PRO A 230 8.12 -4.52 -16.61
CA PRO A 230 9.45 -4.78 -17.17
C PRO A 230 10.51 -5.24 -16.14
N TYR A 231 10.21 -5.12 -14.85
CA TYR A 231 11.15 -5.37 -13.75
C TYR A 231 10.79 -6.60 -12.92
N VAL A 232 9.69 -7.30 -13.22
CA VAL A 232 9.30 -8.55 -12.58
C VAL A 232 9.86 -9.76 -13.35
N ASP A 233 10.09 -10.88 -12.66
CA ASP A 233 10.74 -12.06 -13.25
C ASP A 233 9.90 -12.76 -14.33
N ASP A 234 8.57 -12.78 -14.17
CA ASP A 234 7.63 -13.36 -15.13
C ASP A 234 6.47 -12.38 -15.35
N PRO A 235 6.59 -11.46 -16.32
CA PRO A 235 5.57 -10.45 -16.61
C PRO A 235 4.24 -11.08 -17.03
N GLU A 236 4.26 -12.19 -17.78
CA GLU A 236 3.04 -12.85 -18.22
C GLU A 236 2.29 -13.49 -17.05
N GLN A 237 3.00 -14.14 -16.12
CA GLN A 237 2.41 -14.66 -14.90
C GLN A 237 1.85 -13.53 -14.04
N PHE A 238 2.60 -12.44 -13.87
CA PHE A 238 2.17 -11.29 -13.10
C PHE A 238 0.91 -10.65 -13.69
N GLU A 239 0.81 -10.54 -15.02
CA GLU A 239 -0.43 -10.09 -15.67
C GLU A 239 -1.59 -11.08 -15.52
N ARG A 240 -1.34 -12.40 -15.57
CA ARG A 240 -2.37 -13.40 -15.30
C ARG A 240 -2.90 -13.29 -13.87
N GLU A 241 -2.01 -13.08 -12.91
CA GLU A 241 -2.36 -12.83 -11.51
C GLU A 241 -3.21 -11.57 -11.39
N LEU A 242 -2.80 -10.45 -12.01
CA LEU A 242 -3.58 -9.21 -12.04
C LEU A 242 -4.99 -9.39 -12.64
N ARG A 243 -5.10 -10.14 -13.74
CA ARG A 243 -6.40 -10.45 -14.37
C ARG A 243 -7.29 -11.31 -13.49
N ALA A 244 -6.73 -12.18 -12.65
CA ALA A 244 -7.50 -13.02 -11.72
C ALA A 244 -8.09 -12.23 -10.54
N LEU A 245 -7.59 -11.01 -10.29
CA LEU A 245 -7.99 -10.20 -9.13
C LEU A 245 -9.30 -9.43 -9.35
N ASP A 246 -9.88 -9.48 -10.55
CA ASP A 246 -11.13 -8.76 -10.90
C ASP A 246 -11.05 -7.24 -10.62
N VAL A 247 -9.81 -6.71 -10.57
CA VAL A 247 -9.47 -5.29 -10.41
C VAL A 247 -8.62 -4.88 -11.61
N PRO A 248 -8.94 -3.78 -12.32
CA PRO A 248 -8.12 -3.34 -13.44
C PRO A 248 -6.69 -3.02 -13.01
N ALA A 249 -5.70 -3.61 -13.69
CA ALA A 249 -4.27 -3.44 -13.35
C ALA A 249 -3.81 -1.97 -13.32
N GLY A 250 -4.37 -1.12 -14.18
CA GLY A 250 -4.04 0.30 -14.24
C GLY A 250 -4.46 1.11 -13.00
N ASP A 251 -5.37 0.57 -12.20
CA ASP A 251 -5.90 1.24 -11.01
C ASP A 251 -5.09 0.88 -9.75
N ILE A 252 -4.19 -0.10 -9.84
CA ILE A 252 -3.37 -0.57 -8.71
C ILE A 252 -2.05 0.18 -8.72
N ARG A 253 -1.72 0.81 -7.58
CA ARG A 253 -0.46 1.52 -7.37
C ARG A 253 0.37 0.87 -6.28
N HIS A 254 1.61 0.54 -6.61
CA HIS A 254 2.60 -0.02 -5.70
C HIS A 254 3.41 1.09 -5.00
N PRO A 255 3.62 1.02 -3.68
CA PRO A 255 4.49 1.95 -2.95
C PRO A 255 5.98 1.62 -3.13
N ALA A 256 6.60 2.21 -4.15
CA ALA A 256 8.00 2.03 -4.49
C ALA A 256 8.94 2.86 -3.60
N VAL A 257 9.94 2.22 -3.00
CA VAL A 257 10.85 2.83 -2.01
C VAL A 257 12.22 3.14 -2.62
N PHE A 258 12.54 4.43 -2.77
CA PHE A 258 13.76 4.90 -3.45
C PHE A 258 14.90 5.30 -2.51
N GLY A 259 14.62 5.40 -1.21
CA GLY A 259 15.57 5.78 -0.17
C GLY A 259 15.03 5.45 1.22
N PRO A 260 15.79 5.75 2.29
CA PRO A 260 15.31 5.56 3.65
C PRO A 260 13.98 6.26 3.87
N ILE A 261 12.97 5.57 4.42
CA ILE A 261 11.62 6.12 4.55
C ILE A 261 11.45 6.90 5.86
N GLY A 262 10.61 7.92 5.83
CA GLY A 262 10.18 8.68 7.01
C GLY A 262 8.84 9.35 6.77
N ARG A 263 8.36 10.11 7.75
CA ARG A 263 7.13 10.88 7.60
C ARG A 263 7.33 12.29 8.14
N ARG A 264 6.88 13.29 7.38
CA ARG A 264 6.90 14.70 7.81
C ARG A 264 5.66 15.11 8.60
N ARG A 265 4.58 14.35 8.46
CA ARG A 265 3.29 14.57 9.12
C ARG A 265 2.73 13.26 9.65
N PRO A 266 1.80 13.30 10.62
CA PRO A 266 1.04 12.12 11.01
C PRO A 266 0.25 11.52 9.84
N LEU A 267 0.07 10.20 9.87
CA LEU A 267 -0.65 9.44 8.84
C LEU A 267 -2.16 9.62 8.99
N ALA A 268 -2.70 9.28 10.17
CA ALA A 268 -4.14 9.20 10.46
C ALA A 268 -4.59 10.06 11.65
N VAL A 269 -3.69 10.79 12.33
CA VAL A 269 -4.09 11.63 13.49
C VAL A 269 -5.16 12.66 13.13
N HIS A 270 -5.10 13.25 11.93
CA HIS A 270 -6.10 14.22 11.48
C HIS A 270 -7.47 13.56 11.27
N GLU A 271 -7.52 12.32 10.78
CA GLU A 271 -8.73 11.49 10.66
C GLU A 271 -9.35 11.25 12.04
N ALA A 272 -8.53 10.82 13.00
CA ALA A 272 -8.94 10.58 14.38
C ALA A 272 -9.51 11.83 15.05
N GLN A 273 -8.81 12.95 14.91
CA GLN A 273 -9.23 14.24 15.47
C GLN A 273 -10.54 14.72 14.86
N PHE A 274 -10.77 14.48 13.57
CA PHE A 274 -12.03 14.81 12.91
C PHE A 274 -13.17 13.94 13.44
N ALA A 275 -13.01 12.62 13.46
CA ALA A 275 -14.02 11.69 13.97
C ALA A 275 -14.42 12.01 15.43
N ARG A 276 -13.45 12.34 16.29
CA ARG A 276 -13.70 12.74 17.69
C ARG A 276 -14.50 14.03 17.85
N ARG A 277 -14.57 14.90 16.84
CA ARG A 277 -15.43 16.10 16.87
C ARG A 277 -16.88 15.80 16.52
N LEU A 278 -17.15 14.62 15.97
CA LEU A 278 -18.49 14.23 15.50
C LEU A 278 -19.26 13.39 16.51
N THR A 279 -18.59 12.82 17.52
CA THR A 279 -19.21 11.93 18.50
C THR A 279 -18.42 11.87 19.81
N ASP A 280 -19.13 11.61 20.91
CA ASP A 280 -18.56 11.36 22.23
C ASP A 280 -18.17 9.88 22.45
N LYS A 281 -18.50 9.01 21.50
CA LYS A 281 -18.16 7.58 21.56
C LYS A 281 -16.64 7.36 21.41
N PRO A 282 -16.09 6.28 22.01
CA PRO A 282 -14.74 5.82 21.73
C PRO A 282 -14.44 5.77 20.22
N VAL A 283 -13.29 6.31 19.81
CA VAL A 283 -12.82 6.26 18.42
C VAL A 283 -11.72 5.21 18.28
N LYS A 284 -11.83 4.38 17.25
CA LYS A 284 -10.80 3.43 16.82
C LYS A 284 -10.20 3.89 15.50
N VAL A 285 -8.89 3.68 15.33
CA VAL A 285 -8.19 3.89 14.06
C VAL A 285 -7.52 2.59 13.64
N SER A 286 -7.79 2.16 12.41
CA SER A 286 -7.11 1.03 11.79
C SER A 286 -5.89 1.52 11.01
N LEU A 287 -4.77 0.82 11.12
CA LEU A 287 -3.53 1.03 10.36
C LEU A 287 -3.11 -0.31 9.77
N PRO A 288 -2.52 -0.34 8.57
CA PRO A 288 -1.86 -1.56 8.10
C PRO A 288 -0.72 -1.95 9.04
N GLY A 289 -0.59 -3.23 9.30
CA GLY A 289 0.45 -3.75 10.19
C GLY A 289 1.86 -3.69 9.57
N PRO A 290 2.90 -3.74 10.42
CA PRO A 290 4.29 -3.64 9.95
C PRO A 290 4.70 -4.81 9.07
N TYR A 291 4.18 -6.02 9.30
CA TYR A 291 4.56 -7.19 8.50
C TYR A 291 3.93 -7.11 7.10
N LEU A 292 2.64 -6.78 7.00
CA LEU A 292 1.98 -6.44 5.74
C LEU A 292 2.79 -5.40 4.95
N LEU A 293 3.04 -4.22 5.53
CA LEU A 293 3.74 -3.14 4.83
C LEU A 293 5.15 -3.55 4.38
N SER A 294 5.90 -4.26 5.23
CA SER A 294 7.25 -4.71 4.90
C SER A 294 7.27 -5.66 3.71
N ARG A 295 6.25 -6.52 3.56
CA ARG A 295 6.10 -7.40 2.39
C ARG A 295 5.57 -6.67 1.16
N THR A 296 4.67 -5.71 1.33
CA THR A 296 4.08 -4.98 0.21
C THR A 296 5.02 -3.92 -0.37
N MET A 297 5.89 -3.30 0.43
CA MET A 297 6.77 -2.20 0.00
C MET A 297 8.18 -2.66 -0.44
N TRP A 298 8.52 -3.93 -0.22
CA TRP A 298 9.82 -4.47 -0.64
C TRP A 298 9.76 -4.94 -2.09
N MET A 299 10.56 -4.31 -2.96
CA MET A 299 10.81 -4.79 -4.32
C MET A 299 12.31 -4.81 -4.60
N GLU A 300 12.86 -5.97 -4.94
CA GLU A 300 14.30 -6.14 -5.18
C GLU A 300 14.87 -5.25 -6.29
N CYS A 301 14.06 -4.82 -7.26
CA CYS A 301 14.50 -3.96 -8.35
C CYS A 301 14.52 -2.46 -8.02
N ILE A 302 14.03 -2.08 -6.83
CA ILE A 302 13.84 -0.69 -6.39
C ILE A 302 14.42 -0.50 -4.98
N SER A 303 13.90 -1.23 -4.01
CA SER A 303 14.19 -1.08 -2.58
C SER A 303 15.61 -1.50 -2.21
N ASP A 304 16.25 -2.38 -2.97
CA ASP A 304 17.63 -2.86 -2.72
C ASP A 304 18.71 -1.79 -3.00
N ARG A 305 18.32 -0.66 -3.59
CA ARG A 305 19.16 0.55 -3.68
C ARG A 305 19.12 1.37 -2.40
N ALA A 306 17.95 1.40 -1.77
CA ALA A 306 17.69 2.16 -0.55
C ALA A 306 18.18 1.42 0.71
N TYR A 307 18.02 0.10 0.72
CA TYR A 307 18.26 -0.77 1.87
C TYR A 307 19.13 -1.96 1.48
N ASP A 308 19.98 -2.42 2.40
CA ASP A 308 20.80 -3.61 2.14
C ASP A 308 19.97 -4.88 2.21
N GLU A 309 19.06 -4.95 3.18
CA GLU A 309 18.19 -6.09 3.43
C GLU A 309 16.74 -5.64 3.70
N ARG A 310 15.79 -6.55 3.47
CA ARG A 310 14.36 -6.35 3.77
C ARG A 310 14.13 -5.94 5.22
N ASP A 311 14.93 -6.49 6.12
CA ASP A 311 14.86 -6.22 7.55
C ASP A 311 15.21 -4.75 7.89
N ASP A 312 16.03 -4.08 7.07
CA ASP A 312 16.31 -2.66 7.26
C ASP A 312 15.08 -1.79 6.95
N LEU A 313 14.38 -2.09 5.83
CA LEU A 313 13.12 -1.44 5.50
C LEU A 313 12.08 -1.71 6.59
N ALA A 314 11.97 -2.96 7.03
CA ALA A 314 11.01 -3.35 8.06
C ALA A 314 11.24 -2.60 9.38
N ARG A 315 12.50 -2.36 9.77
CA ARG A 315 12.83 -1.53 10.95
C ARG A 315 12.33 -0.09 10.81
N ASP A 316 12.46 0.51 9.63
CA ASP A 316 11.93 1.85 9.38
C ASP A 316 10.39 1.89 9.35
N VAL A 317 9.74 0.87 8.77
CA VAL A 317 8.28 0.69 8.83
C VAL A 317 7.80 0.63 10.28
N VAL A 318 8.43 -0.21 11.12
CA VAL A 318 8.11 -0.33 12.55
C VAL A 318 8.27 1.02 13.25
N ARG A 319 9.38 1.72 13.01
CA ARG A 319 9.62 3.05 13.58
C ARG A 319 8.50 4.03 13.21
N ILE A 320 8.17 4.15 11.92
CA ILE A 320 7.15 5.07 11.41
C ILE A 320 5.78 4.79 12.04
N LEU A 321 5.34 3.53 12.06
CA LEU A 321 4.07 3.15 12.66
C LEU A 321 4.06 3.39 14.16
N ARG A 322 5.16 3.11 14.85
CA ARG A 322 5.30 3.39 16.28
C ARG A 322 5.19 4.89 16.57
N GLU A 323 5.85 5.72 15.78
CA GLU A 323 5.71 7.18 15.90
C GLU A 323 4.24 7.61 15.67
N GLU A 324 3.53 7.00 14.73
CA GLU A 324 2.11 7.28 14.47
C GLU A 324 1.21 6.88 15.64
N ILE A 325 1.39 5.67 16.17
CA ILE A 325 0.62 5.16 17.31
C ILE A 325 0.78 6.07 18.52
N HIS A 326 2.00 6.55 18.81
CA HIS A 326 2.20 7.51 19.88
C HIS A 326 1.36 8.78 19.70
N HIS A 327 1.28 9.33 18.48
CA HIS A 327 0.46 10.51 18.21
C HIS A 327 -1.05 10.20 18.27
N LEU A 328 -1.49 9.03 17.79
CA LEU A 328 -2.89 8.61 17.90
C LEU A 328 -3.33 8.44 19.36
N LEU A 329 -2.49 7.80 20.18
CA LEU A 329 -2.75 7.62 21.60
C LEU A 329 -2.76 8.96 22.35
N ALA A 330 -1.86 9.89 21.99
CA ALA A 330 -1.84 11.25 22.51
C ALA A 330 -3.06 12.08 22.05
N ALA A 331 -3.64 11.76 20.89
CA ALA A 331 -4.87 12.36 20.39
C ALA A 331 -6.14 11.80 21.05
N GLY A 332 -6.02 10.87 22.01
CA GLY A 332 -7.14 10.29 22.77
C GLY A 332 -7.89 9.18 22.03
N VAL A 333 -7.25 8.51 21.06
CA VAL A 333 -7.83 7.36 20.35
C VAL A 333 -7.97 6.15 21.28
N SER A 334 -9.17 5.63 21.48
CA SER A 334 -9.41 4.52 22.43
C SER A 334 -8.75 3.22 22.01
N MET A 335 -8.61 2.96 20.71
CA MET A 335 -8.00 1.74 20.19
C MET A 335 -7.30 1.99 18.85
N VAL A 336 -6.06 1.55 18.73
CA VAL A 336 -5.34 1.53 17.45
C VAL A 336 -5.21 0.07 17.00
N GLN A 337 -5.81 -0.25 15.84
CA GLN A 337 -5.81 -1.59 15.28
C GLN A 337 -4.75 -1.72 14.19
N LEU A 338 -4.00 -2.82 14.22
CA LEU A 338 -3.04 -3.20 13.18
C LEU A 338 -3.64 -4.31 12.32
N ASP A 339 -3.77 -4.07 11.02
CA ASP A 339 -4.38 -5.02 10.10
C ASP A 339 -3.29 -5.86 9.44
N GLU A 340 -3.28 -7.17 9.73
CA GLU A 340 -2.27 -8.15 9.28
C GLU A 340 -2.91 -9.35 8.54
N PRO A 341 -3.72 -9.13 7.47
CA PRO A 341 -4.36 -10.22 6.72
C PRO A 341 -3.35 -11.19 6.08
N VAL A 342 -2.10 -10.74 5.85
CA VAL A 342 -1.03 -11.55 5.26
C VAL A 342 -0.60 -12.69 6.18
N LEU A 343 -0.84 -12.61 7.49
CA LEU A 343 -0.54 -13.71 8.41
C LEU A 343 -1.35 -14.97 8.07
N SER A 344 -2.61 -14.83 7.63
CA SER A 344 -3.42 -15.95 7.16
C SER A 344 -2.84 -16.58 5.88
N GLU A 345 -2.26 -15.75 5.01
CA GLU A 345 -1.61 -16.21 3.78
C GLU A 345 -0.34 -17.02 4.08
N VAL A 346 0.41 -16.66 5.11
CA VAL A 346 1.59 -17.41 5.56
C VAL A 346 1.21 -18.82 6.01
N VAL A 347 0.10 -18.97 6.75
CA VAL A 347 -0.28 -20.27 7.34
C VAL A 347 -1.19 -21.12 6.44
N HIS A 348 -1.98 -20.51 5.56
CA HIS A 348 -2.97 -21.21 4.73
C HIS A 348 -2.70 -21.09 3.22
N GLY A 349 -1.76 -20.24 2.80
CA GLY A 349 -1.37 -20.13 1.40
C GLY A 349 -0.65 -21.39 0.91
N GLN A 350 -1.04 -21.91 -0.26
CA GLN A 350 -0.41 -23.09 -0.84
C GLN A 350 0.98 -22.76 -1.43
N VAL A 351 1.99 -23.55 -1.08
CA VAL A 351 3.33 -23.51 -1.68
C VAL A 351 3.26 -24.11 -3.10
N GLY A 352 3.71 -23.37 -4.11
CA GLY A 352 3.92 -23.90 -5.47
C GLY A 352 2.71 -23.92 -6.42
N GLN A 353 1.55 -23.37 -6.05
CA GLN A 353 0.35 -23.26 -6.90
C GLN A 353 0.02 -21.79 -7.29
N GLY A 354 1.04 -20.94 -7.46
CA GLY A 354 0.82 -19.55 -7.93
C GLY A 354 -0.04 -18.68 -7.00
N GLY A 355 -0.21 -19.07 -5.74
CA GLY A 355 -1.02 -18.36 -4.74
C GLY A 355 -0.36 -17.08 -4.24
N ARG A 356 -0.22 -16.09 -5.11
CA ARG A 356 0.10 -14.69 -4.79
C ARG A 356 -1.23 -13.94 -4.75
N THR A 357 -1.83 -13.78 -3.58
CA THR A 357 -2.99 -12.90 -3.42
C THR A 357 -2.51 -11.45 -3.34
N PHE A 358 -3.24 -10.54 -4.01
CA PHE A 358 -3.07 -9.09 -4.21
C PHE A 358 -2.17 -8.31 -3.22
N MET A 359 -2.16 -8.63 -1.94
CA MET A 359 -1.44 -7.87 -0.91
C MET A 359 0.07 -8.17 -0.85
N CYS A 360 0.53 -9.20 -1.55
CA CYS A 360 1.93 -9.59 -1.57
C CYS A 360 2.64 -9.09 -2.84
N GLY A 361 3.14 -7.85 -2.78
CA GLY A 361 4.20 -7.35 -3.66
C GLY A 361 5.54 -8.10 -3.51
N ALA A 362 5.62 -9.12 -2.65
CA ALA A 362 6.80 -9.94 -2.45
C ALA A 362 7.00 -10.92 -3.62
N LEU A 363 7.59 -10.41 -4.70
CA LEU A 363 8.58 -11.15 -5.46
C LEU A 363 9.71 -11.52 -4.49
N GLY A 364 9.86 -12.80 -4.16
CA GLY A 364 10.99 -13.30 -3.38
C GLY A 364 10.59 -14.21 -2.23
N GLU A 365 11.05 -15.46 -2.32
CA GLU A 365 11.26 -16.46 -1.26
C GLU A 365 10.35 -16.36 -0.03
N ARG A 366 9.27 -17.15 -0.01
CA ARG A 366 8.65 -17.53 1.28
C ARG A 366 9.66 -18.40 2.03
N HIS A 367 10.14 -17.91 3.18
CA HIS A 367 10.80 -18.77 4.15
C HIS A 367 9.79 -19.76 4.76
N GLU A 368 10.28 -20.77 5.45
CA GLU A 368 9.45 -21.70 6.23
C GLU A 368 8.46 -20.92 7.13
N VAL A 369 7.24 -21.43 7.28
CA VAL A 369 6.14 -20.76 8.01
C VAL A 369 6.59 -20.24 9.37
N ASP A 370 7.34 -21.04 10.12
CA ASP A 370 7.84 -20.65 11.45
C ASP A 370 8.79 -19.45 11.42
N GLN A 371 9.60 -19.30 10.37
CA GLN A 371 10.53 -18.18 10.22
C GLN A 371 9.76 -16.89 9.90
N GLU A 372 8.78 -16.96 8.99
CA GLU A 372 7.93 -15.80 8.67
C GLU A 372 7.10 -15.35 9.88
N LEU A 373 6.51 -16.29 10.63
CA LEU A 373 5.79 -15.97 11.86
C LEU A 373 6.73 -15.41 12.95
N ALA A 374 7.97 -15.89 13.04
CA ALA A 374 8.97 -15.33 13.96
C ALA A 374 9.35 -13.90 13.58
N PHE A 375 9.52 -13.63 12.29
CA PHE A 375 9.80 -12.29 11.78
C PHE A 375 8.64 -11.33 12.04
N ALA A 376 7.42 -11.71 11.67
CA ALA A 376 6.21 -10.92 11.95
C ALA A 376 6.04 -10.63 13.45
N ARG A 377 6.27 -11.63 14.31
CA ARG A 377 6.25 -11.47 15.77
C ARG A 377 7.27 -10.43 16.24
N GLY A 378 8.50 -10.45 15.72
CA GLY A 378 9.54 -9.47 16.06
C GLY A 378 9.09 -8.04 15.74
N LEU A 379 8.60 -7.81 14.52
CA LEU A 379 8.11 -6.50 14.09
C LEU A 379 6.96 -5.98 14.97
N LEU A 380 5.98 -6.84 15.25
CA LEU A 380 4.82 -6.48 16.08
C LEU A 380 5.20 -6.23 17.54
N GLN A 381 6.16 -6.99 18.09
CA GLN A 381 6.68 -6.78 19.45
C GLN A 381 7.45 -5.46 19.56
N ASP A 382 8.35 -5.17 18.62
CA ASP A 382 9.12 -3.92 18.60
C ASP A 382 8.20 -2.71 18.46
N LEU A 383 7.18 -2.82 17.60
CA LEU A 383 6.16 -1.78 17.44
C LEU A 383 5.40 -1.55 18.75
N ALA A 384 4.94 -2.61 19.43
CA ALA A 384 4.09 -2.54 20.63
C ALA A 384 4.85 -2.24 21.93
N ALA A 385 6.18 -2.36 21.96
CA ALA A 385 6.98 -2.29 23.19
C ALA A 385 6.72 -1.01 24.01
N GLY A 386 6.32 -1.13 25.28
CA GLY A 386 6.08 0.01 26.16
C GLY A 386 4.85 0.88 25.82
N LEU A 387 4.00 0.45 24.88
CA LEU A 387 2.70 1.04 24.61
C LEU A 387 1.60 0.37 25.47
N PRO A 388 0.49 1.08 25.74
CA PRO A 388 -0.65 0.51 26.48
C PRO A 388 -1.31 -0.61 25.66
N ALA A 389 -1.06 -1.87 26.03
CA ALA A 389 -1.54 -3.04 25.30
C ALA A 389 -3.07 -3.07 25.16
N ASP A 390 -3.80 -2.60 26.17
CA ASP A 390 -5.27 -2.48 26.20
C ASP A 390 -5.82 -1.46 25.18
N ARG A 391 -4.97 -0.64 24.55
CA ARG A 391 -5.36 0.27 23.48
C ARG A 391 -4.81 -0.14 22.12
N LEU A 392 -4.17 -1.32 22.04
CA LEU A 392 -3.73 -1.91 20.78
C LEU A 392 -4.61 -3.10 20.42
N ALA A 393 -4.95 -3.17 19.14
CA ALA A 393 -5.63 -4.31 18.55
C ALA A 393 -4.87 -4.84 17.34
N ILE A 394 -5.06 -6.11 17.01
CA ILE A 394 -4.63 -6.69 15.74
C ILE A 394 -5.83 -7.34 15.06
N HIS A 395 -6.02 -7.07 13.78
CA HIS A 395 -7.01 -7.74 12.96
C HIS A 395 -6.33 -8.69 11.98
N VAL A 396 -6.85 -9.92 11.92
CA VAL A 396 -6.42 -10.92 10.95
C VAL A 396 -7.66 -11.52 10.32
N CYS A 397 -7.77 -11.46 9.00
CA CYS A 397 -8.83 -12.08 8.22
C CYS A 397 -8.23 -12.92 7.09
N ARG A 398 -9.08 -13.50 6.25
CA ARG A 398 -8.70 -14.43 5.18
C ARG A 398 -9.01 -13.90 3.77
N GLY A 399 -9.22 -12.59 3.67
CA GLY A 399 -9.45 -11.92 2.40
C GLY A 399 -10.86 -11.36 2.26
N ASN A 400 -10.93 -10.12 1.78
CA ASN A 400 -12.16 -9.34 1.74
C ASN A 400 -12.31 -8.53 0.43
N TRP A 401 -11.64 -8.93 -0.65
CA TRP A 401 -11.69 -8.21 -1.94
C TRP A 401 -12.86 -8.62 -2.84
N SER A 402 -13.58 -9.68 -2.48
CA SER A 402 -14.72 -10.18 -3.25
C SER A 402 -15.85 -10.61 -2.32
N PRO A 403 -17.12 -10.43 -2.72
CA PRO A 403 -18.25 -11.02 -2.01
C PRO A 403 -18.32 -12.55 -2.20
N ASP A 404 -17.60 -13.09 -3.18
CA ASP A 404 -17.48 -14.54 -3.39
C ASP A 404 -16.55 -15.16 -2.36
N GLU A 405 -17.15 -15.83 -1.37
CA GLU A 405 -16.47 -16.54 -0.30
C GLU A 405 -15.48 -17.61 -0.79
N THR A 406 -15.69 -18.18 -1.98
CA THR A 406 -14.81 -19.22 -2.54
C THR A 406 -13.44 -18.69 -2.96
N LYS A 407 -13.30 -17.36 -3.12
CA LYS A 407 -12.04 -16.70 -3.46
C LYS A 407 -11.18 -16.40 -2.22
N ALA A 408 -11.74 -16.47 -1.02
CA ALA A 408 -11.02 -16.20 0.22
C ALA A 408 -10.28 -17.45 0.74
N LEU A 409 -9.26 -17.24 1.57
CA LEU A 409 -8.54 -18.33 2.22
C LEU A 409 -9.45 -19.07 3.21
N ALA A 410 -9.21 -20.37 3.38
CA ALA A 410 -9.92 -21.22 4.34
C ALA A 410 -8.91 -21.84 5.31
N GLY A 411 -9.28 -21.94 6.59
CA GLY A 411 -8.41 -22.50 7.62
C GLY A 411 -8.68 -21.90 8.98
N ASP A 412 -8.35 -22.67 10.00
CA ASP A 412 -8.60 -22.36 11.41
C ASP A 412 -7.45 -21.51 12.02
N TYR A 413 -7.72 -20.68 13.02
CA TYR A 413 -6.73 -19.79 13.66
C TYR A 413 -5.71 -20.47 14.58
N ARG A 414 -5.85 -21.76 14.90
CA ARG A 414 -4.91 -22.53 15.75
C ARG A 414 -3.43 -22.27 15.44
N PRO A 415 -2.97 -22.22 14.16
CA PRO A 415 -1.57 -21.94 13.84
C PRO A 415 -1.09 -20.54 14.29
N LEU A 416 -1.99 -19.56 14.39
CA LEU A 416 -1.67 -18.18 14.75
C LEU A 416 -1.80 -17.89 16.25
N VAL A 417 -2.47 -18.75 17.04
CA VAL A 417 -2.65 -18.53 18.49
C VAL A 417 -1.32 -18.35 19.22
N GLY A 418 -0.31 -19.16 18.88
CA GLY A 418 1.03 -19.05 19.47
C GLY A 418 1.69 -17.70 19.22
N LEU A 419 1.49 -17.12 18.03
CA LEU A 419 1.94 -15.76 17.71
C LEU A 419 1.10 -14.74 18.49
N LEU A 420 -0.22 -14.77 18.37
CA LEU A 420 -1.14 -13.77 18.94
C LEU A 420 -1.01 -13.65 20.46
N ARG A 421 -0.86 -14.77 21.18
CA ARG A 421 -0.67 -14.77 22.64
C ARG A 421 0.66 -14.14 23.09
N SER A 422 1.66 -14.12 22.21
CA SER A 422 3.02 -13.63 22.51
C SER A 422 3.19 -12.12 22.31
N LEU A 423 2.21 -11.45 21.69
CA LEU A 423 2.27 -10.02 21.36
C LEU A 423 1.81 -9.15 22.54
N SER A 424 2.42 -7.98 22.75
CA SER A 424 1.93 -7.00 23.72
C SER A 424 0.73 -6.20 23.18
N ILE A 425 -0.31 -6.93 22.74
CA ILE A 425 -1.54 -6.42 22.15
C ILE A 425 -2.72 -6.99 22.93
N GLY A 426 -3.64 -6.14 23.38
CA GLY A 426 -4.73 -6.49 24.30
C GLY A 426 -6.04 -6.86 23.61
N THR A 427 -6.14 -6.69 22.29
CA THR A 427 -7.33 -7.10 21.53
C THR A 427 -6.94 -7.82 20.24
N VAL A 428 -7.57 -8.95 19.95
CA VAL A 428 -7.49 -9.64 18.65
C VAL A 428 -8.86 -9.58 17.98
N VAL A 429 -8.95 -9.10 16.73
CA VAL A 429 -10.21 -8.96 15.98
C VAL A 429 -10.19 -9.94 14.81
N LEU A 430 -11.07 -10.92 14.81
CA LEU A 430 -10.94 -12.10 13.97
C LEU A 430 -12.22 -12.41 13.18
N GLU A 431 -12.03 -12.88 11.96
CA GLU A 431 -13.07 -13.40 11.07
C GLU A 431 -13.45 -14.81 11.50
N LEU A 432 -14.68 -15.04 11.99
CA LEU A 432 -15.08 -16.26 12.70
C LEU A 432 -16.48 -16.78 12.36
N CYS A 433 -17.34 -16.02 11.67
CA CYS A 433 -18.74 -16.44 11.51
C CYS A 433 -18.99 -17.38 10.32
N THR A 434 -18.04 -17.45 9.38
CA THR A 434 -18.17 -18.28 8.17
C THR A 434 -17.64 -19.69 8.41
N PRO A 435 -18.21 -20.73 7.77
CA PRO A 435 -17.71 -22.10 7.91
C PRO A 435 -16.24 -22.29 7.54
N ARG A 436 -15.68 -21.42 6.67
CA ARG A 436 -14.27 -21.50 6.26
C ARG A 436 -13.29 -20.97 7.31
N ALA A 437 -13.79 -20.18 8.26
CA ALA A 437 -12.99 -19.56 9.31
C ALA A 437 -12.54 -20.56 10.39
N GLY A 438 -13.11 -21.77 10.39
CA GLY A 438 -12.83 -22.80 11.39
C GLY A 438 -13.62 -22.56 12.68
N GLU A 439 -13.22 -23.27 13.73
CA GLU A 439 -13.96 -23.32 14.99
C GLU A 439 -13.49 -22.24 15.97
N LEU A 440 -14.39 -21.71 16.80
CA LEU A 440 -14.04 -20.69 17.79
C LEU A 440 -13.09 -21.24 18.87
N GLU A 441 -13.23 -22.51 19.22
CA GLU A 441 -12.40 -23.23 20.19
C GLU A 441 -10.93 -23.26 19.78
N ALA A 442 -10.63 -23.01 18.51
CA ALA A 442 -9.28 -22.77 18.02
C ALA A 442 -8.52 -21.72 18.83
N LEU A 443 -9.23 -20.74 19.38
CA LEU A 443 -8.67 -19.62 20.12
C LEU A 443 -8.29 -19.97 21.57
N GLN A 444 -8.56 -21.20 22.00
CA GLN A 444 -8.05 -21.71 23.28
C GLN A 444 -6.53 -21.57 23.34
N GLY A 445 -6.03 -20.87 24.37
CA GLY A 445 -4.60 -20.59 24.54
C GLY A 445 -4.19 -19.14 24.23
N LEU A 446 -5.11 -18.29 23.76
CA LEU A 446 -4.96 -16.84 23.90
C LEU A 446 -4.88 -16.46 25.38
N ARG A 447 -4.25 -15.33 25.70
CA ARG A 447 -4.10 -14.92 27.10
C ARG A 447 -5.43 -14.44 27.67
N ASP A 448 -5.64 -14.67 28.96
CA ASP A 448 -6.88 -14.30 29.66
C ASP A 448 -7.10 -12.78 29.74
N ASP A 449 -6.02 -11.98 29.64
CA ASP A 449 -6.07 -10.52 29.58
C ASP A 449 -6.39 -9.98 28.17
N GLN A 450 -6.42 -10.83 27.13
CA GLN A 450 -6.77 -10.42 25.77
C GLN A 450 -8.28 -10.47 25.55
N ARG A 451 -8.84 -9.37 25.03
CA ARG A 451 -10.18 -9.32 24.46
C ARG A 451 -10.18 -9.87 23.05
N VAL A 452 -11.30 -10.42 22.61
CA VAL A 452 -11.50 -11.00 21.29
C VAL A 452 -12.68 -10.29 20.62
N GLY A 453 -12.40 -9.53 19.56
CA GLY A 453 -13.40 -9.09 18.61
C GLY A 453 -13.81 -10.26 17.74
N VAL A 454 -15.01 -10.77 17.98
CA VAL A 454 -15.55 -11.94 17.28
C VAL A 454 -16.41 -11.46 16.12
N GLY A 455 -15.98 -11.78 14.91
CA GLY A 455 -16.83 -11.67 13.72
C GLY A 455 -18.03 -12.61 13.87
N VAL A 456 -19.22 -12.02 14.00
CA VAL A 456 -20.51 -12.76 14.11
C VAL A 456 -21.46 -12.44 12.96
N ILE A 457 -21.07 -11.51 12.09
CA ILE A 457 -21.75 -11.13 10.85
C ILE A 457 -20.80 -11.27 9.67
N ASP A 458 -21.28 -11.90 8.61
CA ASP A 458 -20.59 -11.97 7.33
C ASP A 458 -20.91 -10.71 6.53
N GLN A 459 -19.94 -9.80 6.46
CA GLN A 459 -20.04 -8.54 5.72
C GLN A 459 -20.22 -8.74 4.22
N LYS A 460 -19.89 -9.91 3.65
CA LYS A 460 -19.99 -10.18 2.20
C LYS A 460 -21.40 -10.52 1.75
N GLN A 461 -22.26 -10.96 2.67
CA GLN A 461 -23.64 -11.27 2.36
C GLN A 461 -24.41 -10.01 1.94
N GLN A 462 -25.11 -10.10 0.81
CA GLN A 462 -25.97 -9.03 0.28
C GLN A 462 -27.34 -8.94 0.97
N HIS A 463 -27.54 -9.71 2.04
CA HIS A 463 -28.70 -9.65 2.93
C HIS A 463 -28.25 -9.36 4.37
N VAL A 464 -29.17 -8.84 5.17
CA VAL A 464 -28.96 -8.63 6.62
C VAL A 464 -29.29 -9.93 7.33
N GLU A 465 -28.35 -10.49 8.08
CA GLU A 465 -28.63 -11.64 8.97
C GLU A 465 -29.62 -11.25 10.07
N THR A 466 -30.41 -12.21 10.55
CA THR A 466 -31.38 -11.96 11.60
C THR A 466 -30.70 -11.81 12.98
N VAL A 467 -31.36 -11.09 13.89
CA VAL A 467 -30.90 -10.96 15.29
C VAL A 467 -30.74 -12.33 15.95
N GLU A 468 -31.62 -13.28 15.67
CA GLU A 468 -31.57 -14.63 16.25
C GLU A 468 -30.33 -15.41 15.81
N GLU A 469 -30.01 -15.40 14.52
CA GLU A 469 -28.82 -16.07 13.98
C GLU A 469 -27.53 -15.49 14.56
N VAL A 470 -27.44 -14.16 14.61
CA VAL A 470 -26.25 -13.46 15.11
C VAL A 470 -26.13 -13.61 16.63
N LEU A 471 -27.26 -13.58 17.36
CA LEU A 471 -27.28 -13.82 18.80
C LEU A 471 -26.78 -15.22 19.15
N GLY A 472 -27.19 -16.25 18.41
CA GLY A 472 -26.71 -17.62 18.64
C GLY A 472 -25.18 -17.73 18.50
N ARG A 473 -24.60 -17.10 17.48
CA ARG A 473 -23.13 -17.04 17.30
C ARG A 473 -22.45 -16.27 18.45
N ALA A 474 -23.04 -15.15 18.87
CA ALA A 474 -22.49 -14.32 19.93
C ALA A 474 -22.60 -14.98 21.32
N GLN A 475 -23.68 -15.71 21.60
CA GLN A 475 -23.85 -16.50 22.82
C GLN A 475 -22.80 -17.61 22.90
N HIS A 476 -22.60 -18.35 21.80
CA HIS A 476 -21.53 -19.34 21.72
C HIS A 476 -20.15 -18.70 21.97
N ALA A 477 -19.91 -17.49 21.46
CA ALA A 477 -18.69 -16.76 21.75
C ALA A 477 -18.51 -16.43 23.23
N VAL A 478 -19.57 -15.99 23.91
CA VAL A 478 -19.58 -15.72 25.34
C VAL A 478 -19.35 -17.00 26.16
N GLU A 479 -19.93 -18.13 25.75
CA GLU A 479 -19.74 -19.42 26.42
C GLU A 479 -18.28 -19.91 26.36
N VAL A 480 -17.62 -19.75 25.22
CA VAL A 480 -16.25 -20.23 25.00
C VAL A 480 -15.20 -19.28 25.59
N LEU A 481 -15.38 -17.97 25.44
CA LEU A 481 -14.35 -16.97 25.77
C LEU A 481 -14.63 -16.18 27.05
N GLY A 482 -15.88 -16.16 27.51
CA GLY A 482 -16.37 -15.33 28.62
C GLY A 482 -16.79 -13.93 28.18
N ALA A 483 -17.91 -13.44 28.74
CA ALA A 483 -18.52 -12.15 28.38
C ALA A 483 -17.55 -10.96 28.51
N GLU A 484 -16.72 -10.96 29.54
CA GLU A 484 -15.73 -9.91 29.83
C GLU A 484 -14.67 -9.73 28.73
N ARG A 485 -14.46 -10.76 27.90
CA ARG A 485 -13.44 -10.76 26.85
C ARG A 485 -14.01 -10.54 25.45
N VAL A 486 -15.30 -10.78 25.25
CA VAL A 486 -15.92 -10.72 23.93
C VAL A 486 -16.21 -9.28 23.53
N LEU A 487 -15.86 -8.91 22.30
CA LEU A 487 -16.36 -7.74 21.59
C LEU A 487 -17.06 -8.22 20.31
N LEU A 488 -18.07 -7.51 19.83
CA LEU A 488 -18.89 -7.93 18.70
C LEU A 488 -18.53 -7.17 17.43
N THR A 489 -18.22 -7.88 16.36
CA THR A 489 -17.75 -7.29 15.10
C THR A 489 -18.38 -7.99 13.89
N THR A 490 -18.22 -7.37 12.72
CA THR A 490 -18.29 -8.12 11.45
C THR A 490 -16.98 -8.88 11.23
N ASP A 491 -17.00 -9.85 10.33
CA ASP A 491 -15.83 -10.67 9.98
C ASP A 491 -14.67 -9.82 9.38
N CYS A 492 -14.99 -8.77 8.63
CA CYS A 492 -14.04 -7.78 8.11
C CYS A 492 -14.73 -6.42 7.88
N GLY A 493 -13.99 -5.41 7.38
CA GLY A 493 -14.55 -4.11 6.97
C GLY A 493 -15.43 -4.20 5.71
N PHE A 494 -16.18 -3.14 5.41
CA PHE A 494 -17.17 -3.16 4.33
C PHE A 494 -16.62 -2.73 2.95
N ALA A 495 -15.37 -2.24 2.88
CA ALA A 495 -14.76 -1.80 1.63
C ALA A 495 -13.23 -1.99 1.64
N THR A 496 -12.72 -3.10 1.10
CA THR A 496 -11.27 -3.37 1.02
C THR A 496 -10.55 -2.41 0.07
N PHE A 497 -11.18 -2.11 -1.07
CA PHE A 497 -10.75 -1.06 -2.00
C PHE A 497 -11.81 0.02 -2.04
N ALA A 498 -11.38 1.26 -2.28
CA ALA A 498 -12.30 2.37 -2.45
C ALA A 498 -13.34 2.07 -3.55
N ASP A 499 -12.89 1.59 -4.71
CA ASP A 499 -13.73 1.38 -5.89
C ASP A 499 -14.57 0.09 -5.88
N SER A 500 -14.25 -0.86 -5.00
CA SER A 500 -14.91 -2.15 -4.91
C SER A 500 -15.48 -2.39 -3.50
N PRO A 501 -16.52 -1.64 -3.08
CA PRO A 501 -17.18 -1.88 -1.81
C PRO A 501 -17.90 -3.23 -1.83
N ILE A 502 -17.89 -3.93 -0.70
CA ILE A 502 -18.47 -5.27 -0.57
C ILE A 502 -20.00 -5.19 -0.46
N VAL A 503 -20.51 -4.14 0.19
CA VAL A 503 -21.94 -3.85 0.36
C VAL A 503 -22.20 -2.34 0.24
N THR A 504 -23.46 -1.95 0.13
CA THR A 504 -23.85 -0.53 0.21
C THR A 504 -23.77 0.00 1.64
N ALA A 505 -23.72 1.32 1.80
CA ALA A 505 -23.70 1.96 3.12
C ALA A 505 -24.97 1.66 3.93
N GLU A 506 -26.13 1.56 3.28
CA GLU A 506 -27.40 1.20 3.93
C GLU A 506 -27.36 -0.22 4.50
N LEU A 507 -26.80 -1.16 3.73
CA LEU A 507 -26.67 -2.55 4.16
C LEU A 507 -25.62 -2.69 5.28
N ALA A 508 -24.52 -1.93 5.20
CA ALA A 508 -23.54 -1.84 6.28
C ALA A 508 -24.16 -1.29 7.59
N GLU A 509 -24.96 -0.23 7.50
CA GLU A 509 -25.68 0.35 8.64
C GLU A 509 -26.65 -0.67 9.26
N ALA A 510 -27.45 -1.36 8.43
CA ALA A 510 -28.40 -2.36 8.88
C ALA A 510 -27.71 -3.56 9.57
N LYS A 511 -26.59 -4.04 9.04
CA LYS A 511 -25.78 -5.11 9.67
C LYS A 511 -25.22 -4.68 11.02
N LEU A 512 -24.68 -3.47 11.14
CA LEU A 512 -24.21 -2.95 12.42
C LEU A 512 -25.37 -2.74 13.42
N HIS A 513 -26.57 -2.41 12.93
CA HIS A 513 -27.75 -2.29 13.79
C HIS A 513 -28.14 -3.63 14.42
N VAL A 514 -28.04 -4.72 13.66
CA VAL A 514 -28.25 -6.08 14.20
C VAL A 514 -27.24 -6.40 15.31
N LEU A 515 -25.95 -6.06 15.14
CA LEU A 515 -24.95 -6.24 16.21
C LEU A 515 -25.32 -5.46 17.48
N ALA A 516 -25.82 -4.23 17.34
CA ALA A 516 -26.26 -3.42 18.47
C ALA A 516 -27.43 -4.07 19.21
N GLN A 517 -28.42 -4.61 18.49
CA GLN A 517 -29.54 -5.36 19.08
C GLN A 517 -29.06 -6.62 19.80
N VAL A 518 -28.09 -7.36 19.23
CA VAL A 518 -27.50 -8.55 19.84
C VAL A 518 -26.73 -8.21 21.11
N ARG A 519 -25.92 -7.15 21.10
CA ARG A 519 -25.25 -6.64 22.31
C ARG A 519 -26.27 -6.35 23.41
N ASP A 520 -27.33 -5.62 23.07
CA ASP A 520 -28.34 -5.21 24.05
C ASP A 520 -29.02 -6.45 24.66
N ALA A 521 -29.36 -7.45 23.84
CA ALA A 521 -29.85 -8.74 24.32
C ALA A 521 -28.87 -9.42 25.29
N LEU A 522 -27.58 -9.49 24.94
CA LEU A 522 -26.55 -10.11 25.79
C LEU A 522 -26.30 -9.36 27.11
N ARG A 523 -26.49 -8.04 27.15
CA ARG A 523 -26.32 -7.23 28.37
C ARG A 523 -27.54 -7.27 29.31
N HIS A 524 -28.69 -7.73 28.82
CA HIS A 524 -29.91 -7.86 29.62
C HIS A 524 -30.08 -9.25 30.26
N HIS A 525 -29.24 -10.22 29.89
CA HIS A 525 -29.16 -11.56 30.47
C HIS A 525 -27.92 -11.66 31.37
#